data_AF-A0A060QK21-F1
#
_entry.id   AF-A0A060QK21-F1
#
_cell.length_a   1.000
_cell.length_b   1.000
_cell.length_c   1.000
_cell.angle_alpha   90.00
_cell.angle_beta   90.00
_cell.angle_gamma   90.00
#
_symmetry.space_group_name_H-M   'P 1'
#
loop_
_entity.id
_entity.type
_entity.pdbx_description
1 polymer ?
#
loop_
_entity_poly.entity_id
_entity_poly.type
_entity_poly.pdbx_seq_one_letter_code
_entity_poly.pdbx_strand_id
1 'polypeptide(L)'
;MLICLAAREQRTGVRSPPGNSLSMIADWRVSASDSEACTRERAISNAISSVHFERGLLLFKLNIWEIPVTASEKINIERLRAIWALVVSGSTEGERDNARGHAEKLLKRHGHSLSDVPKLLKRKGTRRKATTPPDWYDQWEDQVRREKEDLQRREEEAREAERKSWHAKWQAEHEAEYEEILARFGSSEQVFKLNAMEEAILESVKPWRFVDKTSHPGYEFVNWRGRPRGDLGDWADDILDAIKGAVPMPQTLAEAMAEADVWDALGHARWLVSKYETGEAIEETFEPPVSQRNWLIRDLADRDMPAETLDDVIHRTRRLANRGYRDDYELELLLADLMRVRSASAAGKVEDLENRQREDVQNEHPRPPLSARERRVQIERILQTEKGRAMSLRQIARMFGASPATVLSIRNKIEQSAP
;
A
#
# COMPACT_ATOMS: atom_id res chain seq x y z
N MET A 1 1.02 5.87 24.31
CA MET A 1 0.67 5.15 25.55
C MET A 1 0.02 3.82 25.17
N LEU A 2 0.81 2.89 24.60
CA LEU A 2 0.44 1.50 24.30
C LEU A 2 1.68 0.70 23.81
N ILE A 3 2.78 0.77 24.57
CA ILE A 3 3.93 -0.15 24.49
C ILE A 3 4.44 -0.26 25.92
N CYS A 4 3.96 -1.24 26.72
CA CYS A 4 4.53 -1.52 28.05
C CYS A 4 4.06 -2.80 28.76
N LEU A 5 3.62 -3.86 28.07
CA LEU A 5 3.29 -5.13 28.76
C LEU A 5 3.85 -6.35 28.04
N ALA A 6 5.14 -6.59 28.24
CA ALA A 6 5.75 -7.90 28.07
C ALA A 6 6.93 -8.06 29.03
N ALA A 7 6.63 -8.25 30.32
CA ALA A 7 7.55 -8.86 31.29
C ALA A 7 6.85 -9.11 32.63
N ARG A 8 6.31 -10.32 32.85
CA ARG A 8 6.24 -10.89 34.20
C ARG A 8 6.15 -12.42 34.19
N GLU A 9 7.32 -13.01 34.41
CA GLU A 9 7.64 -14.23 35.18
C GLU A 9 6.74 -15.48 35.16
N GLN A 10 7.36 -16.54 34.65
CA GLN A 10 7.42 -17.93 35.15
C GLN A 10 6.69 -18.28 36.46
N ARG A 11 5.92 -19.37 36.43
CA ARG A 11 6.08 -20.54 37.32
C ARG A 11 5.22 -21.73 36.89
N THR A 12 5.81 -22.92 37.04
CA THR A 12 5.27 -24.28 36.78
C THR A 12 5.22 -24.64 35.29
N GLY A 13 5.79 -25.73 34.78
CA GLY A 13 6.49 -26.87 35.34
C GLY A 13 6.31 -28.03 34.35
N VAL A 14 7.36 -28.83 34.14
CA VAL A 14 7.35 -30.21 33.58
C VAL A 14 7.67 -30.39 32.07
N ARG A 15 8.90 -30.88 31.86
CA ARG A 15 9.46 -31.84 30.86
C ARG A 15 9.62 -31.46 29.37
N SER A 16 10.87 -31.18 29.02
CA SER A 16 11.48 -31.44 27.70
C SER A 16 11.75 -32.94 27.48
N PRO A 17 11.98 -33.33 26.21
CA PRO A 17 13.15 -34.14 25.86
C PRO A 17 14.03 -33.47 24.79
N PRO A 18 15.29 -33.94 24.59
CA PRO A 18 16.36 -33.14 24.00
C PRO A 18 16.69 -33.53 22.56
N GLY A 19 17.30 -32.61 21.82
CA GLY A 19 18.05 -32.93 20.62
C GLY A 19 18.57 -31.71 19.89
N ASN A 20 19.85 -31.37 20.17
CA ASN A 20 20.93 -30.98 19.24
C ASN A 20 20.56 -30.06 18.04
N SER A 21 21.25 -28.98 17.71
CA SER A 21 22.61 -28.53 18.03
C SER A 21 22.87 -27.21 17.26
N LEU A 22 23.79 -26.38 17.79
CA LEU A 22 24.77 -25.55 17.06
C LEU A 22 24.23 -24.46 16.11
N SER A 23 24.22 -23.20 16.55
CA SER A 23 25.30 -22.21 16.39
C SER A 23 25.37 -21.57 15.00
N MET A 24 25.02 -20.30 14.91
CA MET A 24 25.87 -19.27 14.29
C MET A 24 25.33 -17.89 14.63
N ILE A 25 26.07 -17.19 15.49
CA ILE A 25 25.98 -15.75 15.69
C ILE A 25 26.64 -15.13 14.46
N ALA A 26 25.87 -14.37 13.68
CA ALA A 26 26.40 -13.47 12.66
C ALA A 26 25.91 -12.05 12.96
N ASP A 27 26.89 -11.17 13.10
CA ASP A 27 26.78 -9.74 13.35
C ASP A 27 25.81 -9.05 12.39
N TRP A 28 24.83 -8.33 12.94
CA TRP A 28 24.09 -7.30 12.21
C TRP A 28 24.63 -5.93 12.62
N ARG A 29 25.41 -5.31 11.73
CA ARG A 29 25.69 -3.87 11.76
C ARG A 29 24.44 -3.14 11.29
N VAL A 30 23.75 -2.49 12.22
CA VAL A 30 22.67 -1.54 11.94
C VAL A 30 23.27 -0.30 11.25
N SER A 31 22.80 -0.03 10.05
CA SER A 31 23.10 1.17 9.25
C SER A 31 22.41 2.40 9.86
N ALA A 32 23.07 3.55 9.79
CA ALA A 32 22.69 4.81 10.45
C ALA A 32 21.46 5.54 9.83
N SER A 33 20.69 4.90 8.94
CA SER A 33 19.54 5.54 8.26
C SER A 33 18.24 5.54 9.05
N ASP A 34 18.11 4.73 10.11
CA ASP A 34 16.84 4.59 10.85
C ASP A 34 16.69 5.59 12.01
N SER A 35 17.73 6.39 12.29
CA SER A 35 17.70 7.37 13.40
C SER A 35 16.96 8.67 13.06
N GLU A 36 16.87 9.02 11.77
CA GLU A 36 16.23 10.26 11.31
C GLU A 36 14.70 10.15 11.28
N ALA A 37 14.15 8.97 10.97
CA ALA A 37 12.71 8.73 11.01
C ALA A 37 12.16 8.79 12.44
N CYS A 38 12.87 8.19 13.41
CA CYS A 38 12.47 8.19 14.81
C CYS A 38 12.59 9.57 15.48
N THR A 39 13.52 10.42 15.02
CA THR A 39 13.63 11.82 15.50
C THR A 39 12.55 12.72 14.91
N ARG A 40 12.12 12.51 13.65
CA ARG A 40 10.99 13.24 13.06
C ARG A 40 9.65 12.95 13.74
N GLU A 41 9.35 11.70 14.05
CA GLU A 41 8.09 11.36 14.76
C GLU A 41 8.06 11.94 16.19
N ARG A 42 9.19 11.94 16.90
CA ARG A 42 9.30 12.61 18.21
C ARG A 42 9.14 14.13 18.10
N ALA A 43 9.71 14.76 17.08
CA ALA A 43 9.58 16.19 16.87
C ALA A 43 8.12 16.60 16.58
N ILE A 44 7.40 15.81 15.78
CA ILE A 44 5.98 16.05 15.46
C ILE A 44 5.10 15.82 16.69
N SER A 45 5.33 14.75 17.46
CA SER A 45 4.58 14.48 18.70
C SER A 45 4.78 15.57 19.77
N ASN A 46 6.00 16.09 19.89
CA ASN A 46 6.31 17.20 20.80
C ASN A 46 5.70 18.54 20.31
N ALA A 47 5.69 18.80 19.00
CA ALA A 47 5.08 19.99 18.43
C ALA A 47 3.55 20.00 18.61
N ILE A 48 2.89 18.86 18.41
CA ILE A 48 1.43 18.71 18.61
C ILE A 48 1.06 18.89 20.10
N SER A 49 1.88 18.35 21.00
CA SER A 49 1.68 18.51 22.46
C SER A 49 1.88 19.97 22.92
N SER A 50 2.84 20.70 22.31
CA SER A 50 3.09 22.12 22.59
C SER A 50 1.94 23.02 22.11
N VAL A 51 1.38 22.76 20.92
CA VAL A 51 0.29 23.57 20.36
C VAL A 51 -1.02 23.40 21.14
N HIS A 52 -1.32 22.19 21.64
CA HIS A 52 -2.47 21.97 22.52
C HIS A 52 -2.32 22.61 23.90
N PHE A 53 -1.08 22.68 24.44
CA PHE A 53 -0.81 23.34 25.71
C PHE A 53 -0.91 24.87 25.60
N GLU A 54 -0.42 25.48 24.51
CA GLU A 54 -0.51 26.93 24.29
C GLU A 54 -1.93 27.40 23.95
N ARG A 55 -2.72 26.61 23.21
CA ARG A 55 -4.15 26.92 22.97
C ARG A 55 -5.00 26.85 24.24
N GLY A 56 -4.69 25.93 25.15
CA GLY A 56 -5.31 25.87 26.48
C GLY A 56 -4.97 27.07 27.37
N LEU A 57 -3.77 27.65 27.21
CA LEU A 57 -3.30 28.82 27.94
C LEU A 57 -3.81 30.16 27.37
N LEU A 58 -4.06 30.23 26.06
CA LEU A 58 -4.59 31.45 25.41
C LEU A 58 -6.08 31.67 25.69
N LEU A 59 -6.89 30.61 25.82
CA LEU A 59 -8.29 30.73 26.24
C LEU A 59 -8.46 31.06 27.74
N PHE A 60 -7.41 30.88 28.54
CA PHE A 60 -7.42 31.19 29.98
C PHE A 60 -6.82 32.56 30.33
N LYS A 61 -6.19 33.26 29.36
CA LYS A 61 -5.53 34.56 29.54
C LYS A 61 -6.40 35.77 29.17
N LEU A 62 -7.70 35.61 28.95
CA LEU A 62 -8.63 36.73 28.90
C LEU A 62 -8.82 37.30 30.31
N ASN A 63 -7.92 38.23 30.63
CA ASN A 63 -7.99 39.16 31.75
C ASN A 63 -9.33 39.91 31.72
N ILE A 64 -10.25 39.49 32.59
CA ILE A 64 -11.21 40.35 33.25
C ILE A 64 -10.90 40.20 34.74
N TRP A 65 -11.16 41.22 35.57
CA TRP A 65 -10.98 41.26 37.03
C TRP A 65 -9.69 41.90 37.56
N GLU A 66 -9.37 43.10 37.10
CA GLU A 66 -8.78 44.13 37.98
C GLU A 66 -9.78 45.28 38.12
N ILE A 67 -10.63 45.21 39.15
CA ILE A 67 -11.37 46.36 39.67
C ILE A 67 -10.68 46.75 40.99
N PRO A 68 -10.29 48.01 41.21
CA PRO A 68 -9.72 48.45 42.48
C PRO A 68 -10.80 48.40 43.57
N VAL A 69 -10.56 47.66 44.66
CA VAL A 69 -11.53 47.47 45.74
C VAL A 69 -11.18 48.37 46.93
N THR A 70 -12.11 49.24 47.29
CA THR A 70 -12.12 49.98 48.56
C THR A 70 -12.46 49.03 49.71
N ALA A 71 -11.78 49.21 50.85
CA ALA A 71 -11.83 48.32 52.01
C ALA A 71 -13.20 48.35 52.74
N SER A 72 -14.21 47.62 52.26
CA SER A 72 -15.39 47.20 53.05
C SER A 72 -16.31 46.20 52.30
N GLU A 73 -15.80 45.29 51.45
CA GLU A 73 -16.66 44.21 50.96
C GLU A 73 -16.70 43.06 51.95
N LYS A 74 -17.91 42.76 52.49
CA LYS A 74 -18.17 41.56 53.28
C LYS A 74 -17.90 40.33 52.40
N ILE A 75 -17.32 39.26 52.98
CA ILE A 75 -17.11 37.98 52.29
C ILE A 75 -18.41 37.55 51.60
N ASN A 76 -18.37 37.32 50.29
CA ASN A 76 -19.50 36.75 49.56
C ASN A 76 -19.68 35.27 49.94
N ILE A 77 -20.56 35.02 50.91
CA ILE A 77 -20.82 33.69 51.47
C ILE A 77 -21.38 32.71 50.42
N GLU A 78 -22.12 33.19 49.43
CA GLU A 78 -22.67 32.33 48.36
C GLU A 78 -21.58 31.86 47.41
N ARG A 79 -20.68 32.75 47.01
CA ARG A 79 -19.48 32.39 46.23
C ARG A 79 -18.59 31.41 46.99
N LEU A 80 -18.37 31.65 48.29
CA LEU A 80 -17.63 30.72 49.14
C LEU A 80 -18.34 29.35 49.23
N ARG A 81 -19.68 29.32 49.31
CA ARG A 81 -20.47 28.08 49.34
C ARG A 81 -20.36 27.30 48.04
N ALA A 82 -20.41 27.96 46.89
CA ALA A 82 -20.28 27.31 45.57
C ALA A 82 -18.87 26.71 45.38
N ILE A 83 -17.82 27.47 45.68
CA ILE A 83 -16.44 26.99 45.61
C ILE A 83 -16.22 25.83 46.59
N TRP A 84 -16.75 25.93 47.82
CA TRP A 84 -16.63 24.86 48.80
C TRP A 84 -17.41 23.60 48.42
N ALA A 85 -18.53 23.72 47.71
CA ALA A 85 -19.22 22.57 47.14
C ALA A 85 -18.29 21.81 46.17
N LEU A 86 -17.57 22.51 45.28
CA LEU A 86 -16.59 21.89 44.38
C LEU A 86 -15.39 21.27 45.12
N VAL A 87 -14.96 21.84 46.25
CA VAL A 87 -13.92 21.21 47.09
C VAL A 87 -14.38 19.85 47.63
N VAL A 88 -15.67 19.73 47.98
CA VAL A 88 -16.25 18.51 48.58
C VAL A 88 -16.67 17.50 47.52
N SER A 89 -17.30 17.96 46.43
CA SER A 89 -17.93 17.11 45.41
C SER A 89 -17.20 17.07 44.07
N GLY A 90 -16.05 17.73 43.94
CA GLY A 90 -15.26 17.77 42.70
C GLY A 90 -14.89 16.37 42.22
N SER A 91 -15.03 16.17 40.91
CA SER A 91 -14.94 14.87 40.23
C SER A 91 -13.51 14.33 40.18
N THR A 92 -12.53 15.23 40.11
CA THR A 92 -11.10 14.92 40.05
C THR A 92 -10.33 15.60 41.18
N GLU A 93 -9.16 15.05 41.53
CA GLU A 93 -8.31 15.62 42.58
C GLU A 93 -7.78 17.02 42.21
N GLY A 94 -7.41 17.23 40.95
CA GLY A 94 -6.99 18.54 40.45
C GLY A 94 -8.07 19.62 40.52
N GLU A 95 -9.33 19.25 40.27
CA GLU A 95 -10.48 20.15 40.41
C GLU A 95 -10.69 20.57 41.88
N ARG A 96 -10.58 19.60 42.80
CA ARG A 96 -10.69 19.86 44.25
C ARG A 96 -9.57 20.74 44.78
N ASP A 97 -8.34 20.52 44.32
CA ASP A 97 -7.17 21.30 44.74
C ASP A 97 -7.22 22.74 44.22
N ASN A 98 -7.63 22.93 42.96
CA ASN A 98 -7.84 24.26 42.40
C ASN A 98 -8.96 25.01 43.14
N ALA A 99 -10.09 24.33 43.41
CA ALA A 99 -11.17 24.90 44.21
C ALA A 99 -10.70 25.28 45.64
N ARG A 100 -9.83 24.46 46.26
CA ARG A 100 -9.24 24.75 47.57
C ARG A 100 -8.37 25.99 47.52
N GLY A 101 -7.50 26.12 46.50
CA GLY A 101 -6.67 27.31 46.28
C GLY A 101 -7.49 28.58 46.05
N HIS A 102 -8.62 28.48 45.36
CA HIS A 102 -9.56 29.60 45.19
C HIS A 102 -10.27 29.98 46.48
N ALA A 103 -10.75 29.01 47.26
CA ALA A 103 -11.35 29.26 48.56
C ALA A 103 -10.35 29.94 49.51
N GLU A 104 -9.10 29.49 49.53
CA GLU A 104 -8.04 30.06 50.36
C GLU A 104 -7.74 31.52 49.99
N LYS A 105 -7.58 31.82 48.69
CA LYS A 105 -7.37 33.20 48.21
C LYS A 105 -8.53 34.12 48.60
N LEU A 106 -9.77 33.63 48.51
CA LEU A 106 -10.96 34.39 48.85
C LEU A 106 -11.02 34.67 50.37
N LEU A 107 -10.72 33.69 51.21
CA LEU A 107 -10.74 33.84 52.67
C LEU A 107 -9.59 34.71 53.19
N LYS A 108 -8.39 34.54 52.64
CA LYS A 108 -7.19 35.28 53.06
C LYS A 108 -7.35 36.80 52.92
N ARG A 109 -8.07 37.26 51.89
CA ARG A 109 -8.41 38.69 51.69
C ARG A 109 -9.22 39.29 52.83
N HIS A 110 -9.93 38.46 53.60
CA HIS A 110 -10.77 38.88 54.71
C HIS A 110 -10.24 38.37 56.07
N GLY A 111 -8.98 37.91 56.13
CA GLY A 111 -8.35 37.46 57.38
C GLY A 111 -8.87 36.12 57.93
N HIS A 112 -9.50 35.30 57.09
CA HIS A 112 -9.99 33.97 57.48
C HIS A 112 -9.15 32.85 56.88
N SER A 113 -9.16 31.68 57.52
CA SER A 113 -8.50 30.46 57.05
C SER A 113 -9.53 29.47 56.47
N LEU A 114 -9.05 28.46 55.71
CA LEU A 114 -9.91 27.37 55.22
C LEU A 114 -10.65 26.63 56.35
N SER A 115 -10.07 26.60 57.56
CA SER A 115 -10.70 25.96 58.72
C SER A 115 -11.93 26.73 59.24
N ASP A 116 -12.09 28.00 58.87
CA ASP A 116 -13.23 28.83 59.25
C ASP A 116 -14.45 28.63 58.35
N VAL A 117 -14.29 27.96 57.20
CA VAL A 117 -15.37 27.77 56.20
C VAL A 117 -16.62 27.12 56.80
N PRO A 118 -16.55 26.03 57.59
CA PRO A 118 -17.73 25.44 58.20
C PRO A 118 -18.47 26.42 59.15
N LYS A 119 -17.74 27.31 59.84
CA LYS A 119 -18.34 28.32 60.72
C LYS A 119 -19.00 29.44 59.92
N LEU A 120 -18.32 29.90 58.86
CA LEU A 120 -18.82 30.93 57.95
C LEU A 120 -20.06 30.47 57.18
N LEU A 121 -20.13 29.20 56.76
CA LEU A 121 -21.27 28.62 56.06
C LEU A 121 -22.46 28.30 56.97
N LYS A 122 -22.22 28.02 58.26
CA LYS A 122 -23.26 27.79 59.29
C LYS A 122 -23.97 29.06 59.75
N ARG A 123 -23.37 30.24 59.54
CA ARG A 123 -24.01 31.53 59.86
C ARG A 123 -25.31 31.61 59.04
N LYS A 124 -26.46 31.46 59.72
CA LYS A 124 -27.82 31.55 59.16
C LYS A 124 -28.05 32.95 58.58
N GLY A 125 -27.48 33.23 57.42
CA GLY A 125 -28.01 34.23 56.52
C GLY A 125 -29.34 33.71 56.02
N THR A 126 -30.40 34.50 56.17
CA THR A 126 -31.69 34.28 55.52
C THR A 126 -31.43 33.83 54.09
N ARG A 127 -31.83 32.60 53.75
CA ARG A 127 -31.76 32.04 52.40
C ARG A 127 -32.57 32.99 51.52
N ARG A 128 -31.92 33.98 50.91
CA ARG A 128 -32.52 34.75 49.82
C ARG A 128 -32.94 33.68 48.83
N LYS A 129 -34.24 33.60 48.51
CA LYS A 129 -34.73 32.81 47.37
C LYS A 129 -33.77 33.12 46.23
N ALA A 130 -33.19 32.10 45.61
CA ALA A 130 -32.32 32.29 44.46
C ALA A 130 -33.14 33.11 43.45
N THR A 131 -32.84 34.41 43.39
CA THR A 131 -33.36 35.29 42.36
C THR A 131 -32.87 34.71 41.06
N THR A 132 -33.77 34.56 40.08
CA THR A 132 -33.44 34.28 38.69
C THR A 132 -32.13 34.97 38.32
N PRO A 133 -31.19 34.29 37.63
CA PRO A 133 -29.97 34.92 37.15
C PRO A 133 -30.31 36.31 36.59
N PRO A 134 -29.53 37.35 36.93
CA PRO A 134 -29.81 38.67 36.39
C PRO A 134 -29.83 38.60 34.86
N ASP A 135 -30.74 39.34 34.22
CA ASP A 135 -30.92 39.44 32.75
C ASP A 135 -29.60 39.61 31.96
N TRP A 136 -28.54 40.17 32.58
CA TRP A 136 -27.22 40.28 31.96
C TRP A 136 -26.49 38.95 31.73
N TYR A 137 -26.78 37.89 32.51
CA TYR A 137 -26.13 36.58 32.36
C TYR A 137 -26.68 35.83 31.14
N ASP A 138 -27.99 35.88 30.93
CA ASP A 138 -28.62 35.30 29.73
C ASP A 138 -28.13 36.04 28.46
N GLN A 139 -27.99 37.37 28.53
CA GLN A 139 -27.39 38.17 27.46
C GLN A 139 -25.91 37.81 27.19
N TRP A 140 -25.14 37.51 28.25
CA TRP A 140 -23.75 37.07 28.12
C TRP A 140 -23.65 35.66 27.51
N GLU A 141 -24.49 34.70 27.93
CA GLU A 141 -24.51 33.35 27.33
C GLU A 141 -24.93 33.38 25.86
N ASP A 142 -25.90 34.22 25.51
CA ASP A 142 -26.29 34.46 24.11
C ASP A 142 -25.14 35.07 23.30
N GLN A 143 -24.38 36.01 23.87
CA GLN A 143 -23.21 36.59 23.21
C GLN A 143 -22.12 35.54 22.96
N VAL A 144 -21.75 34.75 23.99
CA VAL A 144 -20.73 33.70 23.86
C VAL A 144 -21.15 32.65 22.83
N ARG A 145 -22.43 32.30 22.77
CA ARG A 145 -22.99 31.37 21.78
C ARG A 145 -22.85 31.92 20.36
N ARG A 146 -23.23 33.19 20.14
CA ARG A 146 -23.07 33.86 18.83
C ARG A 146 -21.62 33.95 18.40
N GLU A 147 -20.71 34.31 19.30
CA GLU A 147 -19.27 34.36 19.00
C GLU A 147 -18.71 32.98 18.63
N LYS A 148 -19.17 31.92 19.31
CA LYS A 148 -18.79 30.53 18.99
C LYS A 148 -19.34 30.08 17.63
N GLU A 149 -20.61 30.37 17.34
CA GLU A 149 -21.24 30.09 16.05
C GLU A 149 -20.57 30.88 14.92
N ASP A 150 -20.22 32.15 15.15
CA ASP A 150 -19.46 32.97 14.21
C ASP A 150 -18.07 32.39 13.92
N LEU A 151 -17.36 31.94 14.97
CA LEU A 151 -16.06 31.30 14.81
C LEU A 151 -16.17 29.99 14.02
N GLN A 152 -17.16 29.14 14.35
CA GLN A 152 -17.40 27.89 13.63
C GLN A 152 -17.73 28.13 12.16
N ARG A 153 -18.59 29.10 11.86
CA ARG A 153 -18.91 29.51 10.49
C ARG A 153 -17.67 29.99 9.73
N ARG A 154 -16.82 30.84 10.34
CA ARG A 154 -15.56 31.29 9.71
C ARG A 154 -14.59 30.15 9.47
N GLU A 155 -14.49 29.19 10.40
CA GLU A 155 -13.65 28.00 10.24
C GLU A 155 -14.19 27.05 9.15
N GLU A 156 -15.51 26.94 9.00
CA GLU A 156 -16.16 26.19 7.91
C GLU A 156 -15.92 26.85 6.55
N GLU A 157 -16.14 28.16 6.46
CA GLU A 157 -15.88 28.96 5.24
C GLU A 157 -14.40 28.86 4.83
N ALA A 158 -13.47 28.95 5.79
CA ALA A 158 -12.04 28.80 5.53
C ALA A 158 -11.69 27.39 5.03
N ARG A 159 -12.26 26.33 5.63
CA ARG A 159 -12.07 24.94 5.18
C ARG A 159 -12.65 24.69 3.78
N GLU A 160 -13.80 25.28 3.47
CA GLU A 160 -14.38 25.19 2.12
C GLU A 160 -13.53 25.94 1.08
N ALA A 161 -13.04 27.13 1.42
CA ALA A 161 -12.16 27.88 0.53
C ALA A 161 -10.84 27.12 0.28
N GLU A 162 -10.25 26.54 1.32
CA GLU A 162 -9.07 25.69 1.21
C GLU A 162 -9.36 24.47 0.32
N ARG A 163 -10.45 23.74 0.57
CA ARG A 163 -10.86 22.57 -0.23
C ARG A 163 -11.06 22.92 -1.71
N LYS A 164 -11.74 24.02 -2.01
CA LYS A 164 -11.93 24.52 -3.40
C LYS A 164 -10.61 24.89 -4.04
N SER A 165 -9.72 25.56 -3.31
CA SER A 165 -8.40 25.94 -3.83
C SER A 165 -7.50 24.73 -4.10
N TRP A 166 -7.57 23.70 -3.24
CA TRP A 166 -6.86 22.45 -3.41
C TRP A 166 -7.42 21.67 -4.60
N HIS A 167 -8.75 21.58 -4.72
CA HIS A 167 -9.41 20.89 -5.83
C HIS A 167 -9.12 21.56 -7.18
N ALA A 168 -9.14 22.89 -7.26
CA ALA A 168 -8.79 23.62 -8.48
C ALA A 168 -7.33 23.39 -8.92
N LYS A 169 -6.38 23.33 -7.97
CA LYS A 169 -4.98 22.98 -8.27
C LYS A 169 -4.88 21.54 -8.76
N TRP A 170 -5.57 20.62 -8.08
CA TRP A 170 -5.59 19.22 -8.47
C TRP A 170 -6.18 19.02 -9.87
N GLN A 171 -7.27 19.73 -10.21
CA GLN A 171 -7.85 19.73 -11.56
C GLN A 171 -6.84 20.23 -12.59
N ALA A 172 -6.17 21.36 -12.35
CA ALA A 172 -5.16 21.89 -13.26
C ALA A 172 -3.99 20.90 -13.50
N GLU A 173 -3.63 20.11 -12.49
CA GLU A 173 -2.58 19.08 -12.61
C GLU A 173 -3.02 17.85 -13.43
N HIS A 174 -4.33 17.53 -13.43
CA HIS A 174 -4.88 16.32 -14.06
C HIS A 174 -5.73 16.61 -15.30
N GLU A 175 -5.80 17.86 -15.75
CA GLU A 175 -6.61 18.29 -16.90
C GLU A 175 -6.25 17.50 -18.17
N ALA A 176 -4.96 17.33 -18.47
CA ALA A 176 -4.52 16.58 -19.64
C ALA A 176 -4.94 15.10 -19.62
N GLU A 177 -4.86 14.47 -18.45
CA GLU A 177 -5.26 13.07 -18.26
C GLU A 177 -6.78 12.89 -18.36
N TYR A 178 -7.53 13.83 -17.78
CA TYR A 178 -8.98 13.88 -17.89
C TYR A 178 -9.43 14.01 -19.35
N GLU A 179 -8.83 14.94 -20.11
CA GLU A 179 -9.12 15.12 -21.53
C GLU A 179 -8.75 13.88 -22.36
N GLU A 180 -7.64 13.18 -22.03
CA GLU A 180 -7.29 11.91 -22.67
C GLU A 180 -8.35 10.83 -22.42
N ILE A 181 -8.84 10.71 -21.18
CA ILE A 181 -9.93 9.78 -20.84
C ILE A 181 -11.20 10.14 -21.60
N LEU A 182 -11.59 11.41 -21.66
CA LEU A 182 -12.76 11.84 -22.42
C LEU A 182 -12.59 11.56 -23.91
N ALA A 183 -11.41 11.79 -24.48
CA ALA A 183 -11.13 11.46 -25.89
C ALA A 183 -11.24 9.94 -26.15
N ARG A 184 -10.82 9.11 -25.19
CA ARG A 184 -10.89 7.64 -25.29
C ARG A 184 -12.30 7.08 -25.18
N PHE A 185 -13.12 7.59 -24.25
CA PHE A 185 -14.46 7.06 -23.95
C PHE A 185 -15.60 7.86 -24.60
N GLY A 186 -15.33 9.07 -25.07
CA GLY A 186 -16.28 9.97 -25.72
C GLY A 186 -16.96 10.97 -24.78
N SER A 187 -17.31 10.56 -23.56
CA SER A 187 -17.85 11.46 -22.52
C SER A 187 -17.67 10.87 -21.12
N SER A 188 -17.84 11.70 -20.08
CA SER A 188 -17.79 11.22 -18.69
C SER A 188 -18.88 10.19 -18.41
N GLU A 189 -20.09 10.36 -18.94
CA GLU A 189 -21.17 9.37 -18.83
C GLU A 189 -20.79 8.00 -19.43
N GLN A 190 -20.07 7.98 -20.56
CA GLN A 190 -19.62 6.72 -21.17
C GLN A 190 -18.54 5.99 -20.35
N VAL A 191 -17.77 6.69 -19.51
CA VAL A 191 -16.78 6.07 -18.60
C VAL A 191 -17.46 5.22 -17.53
N PHE A 192 -18.65 5.63 -17.08
CA PHE A 192 -19.44 4.91 -16.08
C PHE A 192 -20.43 3.91 -16.67
N LYS A 193 -20.62 3.90 -17.99
CA LYS A 193 -21.46 2.91 -18.64
C LYS A 193 -20.85 1.52 -18.45
N LEU A 194 -21.71 0.55 -18.13
CA LEU A 194 -21.32 -0.84 -18.00
C LEU A 194 -20.82 -1.35 -19.36
N ASN A 195 -19.67 -2.02 -19.35
CA ASN A 195 -19.18 -2.74 -20.50
C ASN A 195 -19.77 -4.16 -20.56
N ALA A 196 -19.55 -4.87 -21.68
CA ALA A 196 -20.12 -6.20 -21.89
C ALA A 196 -19.66 -7.25 -20.84
N MET A 197 -18.45 -7.13 -20.30
CA MET A 197 -17.96 -8.03 -19.23
C MET A 197 -18.69 -7.74 -17.91
N GLU A 198 -18.86 -6.46 -17.56
CA GLU A 198 -19.59 -6.04 -16.36
C GLU A 198 -21.06 -6.48 -16.44
N GLU A 199 -21.70 -6.28 -17.59
CA GLU A 199 -23.07 -6.74 -17.83
C GLU A 199 -23.22 -8.26 -17.69
N ALA A 200 -22.30 -9.04 -18.27
CA ALA A 200 -22.30 -10.49 -18.18
C ALA A 200 -22.15 -10.97 -16.72
N ILE A 201 -21.22 -10.37 -15.97
CA ILE A 201 -21.01 -10.68 -14.55
C ILE A 201 -22.27 -10.37 -13.75
N LEU A 202 -22.84 -9.17 -13.91
CA LEU A 202 -24.03 -8.75 -13.16
C LEU A 202 -25.27 -9.60 -13.48
N GLU A 203 -25.45 -10.02 -14.74
CA GLU A 203 -26.55 -10.91 -15.11
C GLU A 203 -26.34 -12.31 -14.50
N SER A 204 -25.11 -12.82 -14.44
CA SER A 204 -24.81 -14.15 -13.87
C SER A 204 -25.19 -14.26 -12.39
N VAL A 205 -25.01 -13.18 -11.61
CA VAL A 205 -25.26 -13.17 -10.16
C VAL A 205 -26.64 -12.64 -9.78
N LYS A 206 -27.44 -12.21 -10.76
CA LYS A 206 -28.78 -11.64 -10.58
C LYS A 206 -29.71 -12.49 -9.69
N PRO A 207 -29.70 -13.84 -9.72
CA PRO A 207 -30.54 -14.64 -8.82
C PRO A 207 -30.29 -14.41 -7.32
N TRP A 208 -29.08 -13.98 -6.95
CA TRP A 208 -28.71 -13.70 -5.55
C TRP A 208 -28.88 -12.23 -5.15
N ARG A 209 -29.25 -11.35 -6.09
CA ARG A 209 -29.48 -9.93 -5.84
C ARG A 209 -30.78 -9.74 -5.05
N PHE A 210 -30.73 -8.99 -3.96
CA PHE A 210 -31.92 -8.58 -3.22
C PHE A 210 -31.80 -7.14 -2.71
N VAL A 211 -32.93 -6.49 -2.46
CA VAL A 211 -32.97 -5.14 -1.88
C VAL A 211 -33.29 -5.28 -0.40
N ASP A 212 -32.33 -4.89 0.44
CA ASP A 212 -32.53 -4.80 1.88
C ASP A 212 -33.13 -3.43 2.24
N LYS A 213 -34.40 -3.45 2.64
CA LYS A 213 -35.12 -2.26 3.16
C LYS A 213 -35.16 -2.21 4.69
N THR A 214 -34.69 -3.26 5.36
CA THR A 214 -34.88 -3.44 6.81
C THR A 214 -33.82 -2.74 7.62
N SER A 215 -32.66 -2.49 7.03
CA SER A 215 -31.47 -2.10 7.78
C SER A 215 -31.35 -0.61 8.04
N HIS A 216 -31.88 0.24 7.17
CA HIS A 216 -32.09 1.65 7.46
C HIS A 216 -33.41 2.11 6.85
N PRO A 217 -34.44 2.40 7.68
CA PRO A 217 -35.71 2.92 7.18
C PRO A 217 -35.51 4.16 6.31
N GLY A 218 -35.96 4.12 5.06
CA GLY A 218 -35.82 5.20 4.08
C GLY A 218 -34.70 5.01 3.05
N TYR A 219 -33.88 3.97 3.18
CA TYR A 219 -32.82 3.64 2.23
C TYR A 219 -32.99 2.23 1.67
N GLU A 220 -32.84 2.10 0.35
CA GLU A 220 -32.84 0.80 -0.33
C GLU A 220 -31.40 0.40 -0.63
N PHE A 221 -30.89 -0.62 0.08
CA PHE A 221 -29.55 -1.15 -0.19
C PHE A 221 -29.64 -2.39 -1.06
N VAL A 222 -29.03 -2.33 -2.24
CA VAL A 222 -28.82 -3.52 -3.06
C VAL A 222 -27.77 -4.38 -2.36
N ASN A 223 -28.14 -5.61 -2.02
CA ASN A 223 -27.28 -6.60 -1.40
C ASN A 223 -27.27 -7.90 -2.21
N TRP A 224 -26.30 -8.76 -1.89
CA TRP A 224 -26.11 -10.05 -2.52
C TRP A 224 -26.19 -11.12 -1.43
N ARG A 225 -27.10 -12.09 -1.59
CA ARG A 225 -27.30 -13.15 -0.59
C ARG A 225 -25.99 -13.92 -0.47
N GLY A 226 -25.48 -14.15 0.73
CA GLY A 226 -24.21 -14.87 0.91
C GLY A 226 -22.95 -14.00 0.85
N ARG A 227 -23.08 -12.67 0.80
CA ARG A 227 -22.00 -11.72 1.12
C ARG A 227 -22.17 -11.22 2.56
N PRO A 228 -21.24 -11.48 3.50
CA PRO A 228 -21.28 -10.84 4.80
C PRO A 228 -21.07 -9.33 4.65
N ARG A 229 -21.69 -8.57 5.56
CA ARG A 229 -21.59 -7.12 5.55
C ARG A 229 -20.14 -6.69 5.76
N GLY A 230 -19.62 -5.91 4.82
CA GLY A 230 -18.39 -5.14 5.00
C GLY A 230 -17.12 -5.79 4.47
N ASP A 231 -17.11 -7.11 4.22
CA ASP A 231 -15.91 -7.80 3.72
C ASP A 231 -16.08 -8.26 2.28
N LEU A 232 -15.06 -7.99 1.47
CA LEU A 232 -14.94 -8.46 0.08
C LEU A 232 -14.51 -9.94 0.01
N GLY A 233 -14.13 -10.57 1.13
CA GLY A 233 -13.48 -11.89 1.15
C GLY A 233 -14.42 -13.10 1.09
N ASP A 234 -15.62 -13.01 1.66
CA ASP A 234 -16.42 -14.20 1.98
C ASP A 234 -17.66 -14.31 1.08
N TRP A 235 -17.46 -14.42 -0.23
CA TRP A 235 -18.55 -14.75 -1.15
C TRP A 235 -18.88 -16.25 -1.07
N ALA A 236 -20.16 -16.59 -1.12
CA ALA A 236 -20.59 -17.98 -1.25
C ALA A 236 -20.05 -18.61 -2.54
N ASP A 237 -19.64 -19.88 -2.48
CA ASP A 237 -18.99 -20.60 -3.58
C ASP A 237 -19.82 -20.60 -4.86
N ASP A 238 -21.15 -20.74 -4.75
CA ASP A 238 -22.07 -20.72 -5.89
C ASP A 238 -22.08 -19.38 -6.66
N ILE A 239 -21.87 -18.27 -5.94
CA ILE A 239 -21.76 -16.94 -6.54
C ILE A 239 -20.38 -16.73 -7.15
N LEU A 240 -19.33 -17.19 -6.48
CA LEU A 240 -17.98 -17.15 -7.04
C LEU A 240 -17.91 -17.95 -8.35
N ASP A 241 -18.53 -19.12 -8.39
CA ASP A 241 -18.60 -19.94 -9.60
C ASP A 241 -19.41 -19.24 -10.71
N ALA A 242 -20.51 -18.56 -10.37
CA ALA A 242 -21.27 -17.75 -11.33
C ALA A 242 -20.42 -16.60 -11.90
N ILE A 243 -19.69 -15.87 -11.05
CA ILE A 243 -18.80 -14.77 -11.48
C ILE A 243 -17.68 -15.29 -12.39
N LYS A 244 -17.04 -16.41 -12.02
CA LYS A 244 -15.97 -17.05 -12.83
C LYS A 244 -16.51 -17.64 -14.14
N GLY A 245 -17.77 -18.06 -14.16
CA GLY A 245 -18.43 -18.61 -15.35
C GLY A 245 -18.98 -17.56 -16.30
N ALA A 246 -19.21 -16.33 -15.85
CA ALA A 246 -19.77 -15.24 -16.65
C ALA A 246 -18.85 -14.79 -17.79
N VAL A 247 -17.55 -14.78 -17.53
CA VAL A 247 -16.49 -14.46 -18.49
C VAL A 247 -15.39 -15.51 -18.32
N PRO A 248 -14.89 -16.15 -19.39
CA PRO A 248 -13.84 -17.17 -19.27
C PRO A 248 -12.66 -16.69 -18.42
N MET A 249 -12.26 -17.51 -17.45
CA MET A 249 -11.08 -17.24 -16.64
C MET A 249 -9.82 -17.30 -17.52
N PRO A 250 -8.86 -16.37 -17.35
CA PRO A 250 -7.55 -16.45 -17.98
C PRO A 250 -6.90 -17.81 -17.74
N GLN A 251 -6.25 -18.34 -18.77
CA GLN A 251 -5.54 -19.63 -18.71
C GLN A 251 -4.02 -19.42 -18.63
N THR A 252 -3.55 -18.22 -18.96
CA THR A 252 -2.13 -17.85 -18.90
C THR A 252 -1.92 -16.58 -18.09
N LEU A 253 -0.70 -16.41 -17.57
CA LEU A 253 -0.34 -15.20 -16.82
C LEU A 253 -0.47 -13.94 -17.67
N ALA A 254 -0.09 -14.00 -18.95
CA ALA A 254 -0.25 -12.89 -19.89
C ALA A 254 -1.71 -12.47 -20.07
N GLU A 255 -2.64 -13.44 -20.18
CA GLU A 255 -4.07 -13.16 -20.24
C GLU A 255 -4.59 -12.54 -18.93
N ALA A 256 -4.15 -13.05 -17.78
CA ALA A 256 -4.56 -12.53 -16.47
C ALA A 256 -4.09 -11.10 -16.26
N MET A 257 -2.84 -10.79 -16.62
CA MET A 257 -2.30 -9.43 -16.58
C MET A 257 -3.03 -8.50 -17.53
N ALA A 258 -3.31 -8.93 -18.77
CA ALA A 258 -4.05 -8.12 -19.72
C ALA A 258 -5.45 -7.77 -19.22
N GLU A 259 -6.17 -8.73 -18.63
CA GLU A 259 -7.47 -8.47 -18.01
C GLU A 259 -7.34 -7.54 -16.79
N ALA A 260 -6.34 -7.75 -15.93
CA ALA A 260 -6.09 -6.91 -14.76
C ALA A 260 -5.81 -5.46 -15.15
N ASP A 261 -5.00 -5.24 -16.18
CA ASP A 261 -4.64 -3.91 -16.69
C ASP A 261 -5.87 -3.19 -17.29
N VAL A 262 -6.79 -3.92 -17.92
CA VAL A 262 -8.08 -3.36 -18.39
C VAL A 262 -8.92 -2.88 -17.19
N TRP A 263 -9.04 -3.68 -16.14
CA TRP A 263 -9.77 -3.29 -14.94
C TRP A 263 -9.12 -2.13 -14.19
N ASP A 264 -7.79 -2.11 -14.10
CA ASP A 264 -7.03 -1.03 -13.47
C ASP A 264 -7.22 0.29 -14.24
N ALA A 265 -7.11 0.24 -15.57
CA ALA A 265 -7.32 1.42 -16.42
C ALA A 265 -8.74 1.96 -16.33
N LEU A 266 -9.76 1.08 -16.34
CA LEU A 266 -11.17 1.49 -16.20
C LEU A 266 -11.46 2.05 -14.80
N GLY A 267 -10.95 1.41 -13.76
CA GLY A 267 -11.11 1.86 -12.38
C GLY A 267 -10.46 3.21 -12.14
N HIS A 268 -9.25 3.42 -12.67
CA HIS A 268 -8.55 4.70 -12.64
C HIS A 268 -9.31 5.78 -13.39
N ALA A 269 -9.81 5.48 -14.60
CA ALA A 269 -10.60 6.43 -15.38
C ALA A 269 -11.87 6.89 -14.63
N ARG A 270 -12.63 5.96 -14.03
CA ARG A 270 -13.82 6.27 -13.22
C ARG A 270 -13.46 7.09 -11.97
N TRP A 271 -12.39 6.72 -11.28
CA TRP A 271 -11.90 7.45 -10.11
C TRP A 271 -11.53 8.89 -10.46
N LEU A 272 -10.74 9.07 -11.52
CA LEU A 272 -10.27 10.38 -11.94
C LEU A 272 -11.43 11.27 -12.38
N VAL A 273 -12.30 10.77 -13.27
CA VAL A 273 -13.47 11.53 -13.77
C VAL A 273 -14.38 11.95 -12.62
N SER A 274 -14.73 11.03 -11.70
CA SER A 274 -15.53 11.39 -10.52
C SER A 274 -14.88 12.47 -9.69
N LYS A 275 -13.60 12.29 -9.33
CA LYS A 275 -12.87 13.24 -8.48
C LYS A 275 -12.71 14.59 -9.17
N TYR A 276 -12.55 14.60 -10.49
CA TYR A 276 -12.45 15.80 -11.29
C TYR A 276 -13.77 16.57 -11.32
N GLU A 277 -14.90 15.90 -11.56
CA GLU A 277 -16.21 16.56 -11.68
C GLU A 277 -16.82 16.97 -10.33
N THR A 278 -16.72 16.12 -9.29
CA THR A 278 -17.43 16.34 -8.02
C THR A 278 -16.52 16.87 -6.90
N GLY A 279 -15.20 16.75 -7.06
CA GLY A 279 -14.23 16.97 -5.98
C GLY A 279 -14.13 15.83 -4.97
N GLU A 280 -14.93 14.79 -5.14
CA GLU A 280 -14.95 13.61 -4.29
C GLU A 280 -14.65 12.37 -5.13
N ALA A 281 -13.68 11.59 -4.66
CA ALA A 281 -13.38 10.30 -5.26
C ALA A 281 -14.47 9.30 -4.85
N ILE A 282 -15.09 8.64 -5.83
CA ILE A 282 -15.85 7.43 -5.55
C ILE A 282 -14.84 6.34 -5.18
N GLU A 283 -14.94 5.81 -3.97
CA GLU A 283 -14.10 4.71 -3.49
C GLU A 283 -14.40 3.39 -4.21
N GLU A 284 -15.68 3.13 -4.50
CA GLU A 284 -16.16 1.92 -5.18
C GLU A 284 -16.55 2.22 -6.63
N THR A 285 -15.59 2.10 -7.56
CA THR A 285 -15.81 2.38 -8.99
C THR A 285 -16.53 1.27 -9.76
N PHE A 286 -16.76 0.13 -9.10
CA PHE A 286 -17.38 -1.06 -9.66
C PHE A 286 -18.47 -1.59 -8.72
N GLU A 287 -19.52 -2.16 -9.32
CA GLU A 287 -20.52 -2.93 -8.56
C GLU A 287 -19.84 -4.14 -7.87
N PRO A 288 -20.28 -4.56 -6.67
CA PRO A 288 -19.56 -5.55 -5.87
C PRO A 288 -19.18 -6.86 -6.58
N PRO A 289 -20.03 -7.49 -7.42
CA PRO A 289 -19.65 -8.68 -8.19
C PRO A 289 -18.53 -8.42 -9.22
N VAL A 290 -18.53 -7.24 -9.84
CA VAL A 290 -17.48 -6.81 -10.77
C VAL A 290 -16.19 -6.53 -10.01
N SER A 291 -16.27 -5.85 -8.86
CA SER A 291 -15.11 -5.70 -7.96
C SER A 291 -14.54 -7.06 -7.62
N GLN A 292 -15.39 -8.04 -7.28
CA GLN A 292 -14.93 -9.38 -6.93
C GLN A 292 -14.21 -10.07 -8.09
N ARG A 293 -14.71 -9.95 -9.33
CA ARG A 293 -14.00 -10.44 -10.51
C ARG A 293 -12.61 -9.80 -10.64
N ASN A 294 -12.54 -8.48 -10.50
CA ASN A 294 -11.28 -7.74 -10.55
C ASN A 294 -10.29 -8.22 -9.48
N TRP A 295 -10.75 -8.44 -8.25
CA TRP A 295 -9.93 -9.04 -7.18
C TRP A 295 -9.41 -10.44 -7.55
N LEU A 296 -10.29 -11.33 -8.02
CA LEU A 296 -9.90 -12.67 -8.46
C LEU A 296 -8.83 -12.63 -9.57
N ILE A 297 -8.96 -11.71 -10.52
CA ILE A 297 -7.98 -11.54 -11.61
C ILE A 297 -6.66 -10.98 -11.13
N ARG A 298 -6.69 -10.00 -10.23
CA ARG A 298 -5.48 -9.45 -9.64
C ARG A 298 -4.74 -10.50 -8.82
N ASP A 299 -5.42 -11.29 -7.99
CA ASP A 299 -4.79 -12.38 -7.24
C ASP A 299 -4.21 -13.45 -8.19
N LEU A 300 -4.93 -13.79 -9.26
CA LEU A 300 -4.46 -14.72 -10.27
C LEU A 300 -3.17 -14.22 -10.96
N ALA A 301 -3.14 -12.95 -11.37
CA ALA A 301 -2.02 -12.33 -12.07
C ALA A 301 -0.83 -12.04 -11.14
N ASP A 302 -1.09 -11.65 -9.90
CA ASP A 302 -0.05 -11.21 -8.96
C ASP A 302 0.53 -12.40 -8.18
N ARG A 303 -0.24 -13.48 -7.95
CA ARG A 303 0.11 -14.52 -6.98
C ARG A 303 -0.07 -15.95 -7.48
N ASP A 304 -1.23 -16.29 -8.06
CA ASP A 304 -1.56 -17.71 -8.20
C ASP A 304 -0.95 -18.35 -9.46
N MET A 305 -0.79 -17.58 -10.54
CA MET A 305 -0.22 -18.11 -11.79
C MET A 305 1.31 -18.10 -11.77
N PRO A 306 1.99 -19.20 -12.14
CA PRO A 306 3.43 -19.20 -12.30
C PRO A 306 3.87 -18.37 -13.52
N ALA A 307 4.98 -17.63 -13.42
CA ALA A 307 5.62 -17.08 -14.61
C ALA A 307 6.31 -18.19 -15.42
N GLU A 308 6.10 -18.18 -16.74
CA GLU A 308 6.66 -19.16 -17.67
C GLU A 308 7.83 -18.57 -18.47
N THR A 309 7.79 -17.26 -18.71
CA THR A 309 8.79 -16.53 -19.49
C THR A 309 9.49 -15.45 -18.68
N LEU A 310 10.63 -14.95 -19.16
CA LEU A 310 11.29 -13.82 -18.52
C LEU A 310 10.44 -12.53 -18.63
N ASP A 311 9.68 -12.39 -19.72
CA ASP A 311 8.80 -11.24 -19.93
C ASP A 311 7.68 -11.20 -18.88
N ASP A 312 7.10 -12.35 -18.53
CA ASP A 312 6.13 -12.47 -17.42
C ASP A 312 6.71 -11.94 -16.10
N VAL A 313 7.95 -12.32 -15.78
CA VAL A 313 8.63 -11.86 -14.56
C VAL A 313 8.85 -10.36 -14.59
N ILE A 314 9.28 -9.82 -15.72
CA ILE A 314 9.49 -8.37 -15.89
C ILE A 314 8.16 -7.63 -15.72
N HIS A 315 7.09 -8.13 -16.32
CA HIS A 315 5.76 -7.54 -16.20
C HIS A 315 5.25 -7.58 -14.77
N ARG A 316 5.31 -8.73 -14.09
CA ARG A 316 4.93 -8.87 -12.67
C ARG A 316 5.74 -7.93 -11.78
N THR A 317 7.05 -7.86 -11.98
CA THR A 317 7.94 -6.97 -11.21
C THR A 317 7.54 -5.50 -11.36
N ARG A 318 7.26 -5.05 -12.60
CA ARG A 318 6.81 -3.67 -12.85
C ARG A 318 5.46 -3.38 -12.21
N ARG A 319 4.52 -4.31 -12.33
CA ARG A 319 3.18 -4.20 -11.74
C ARG A 319 3.23 -4.07 -10.22
N LEU A 320 4.02 -4.93 -9.56
CA LEU A 320 4.24 -4.87 -8.10
C LEU A 320 4.95 -3.57 -7.69
N ALA A 321 5.98 -3.14 -8.42
CA ALA A 321 6.67 -1.88 -8.16
C ALA A 321 5.74 -0.66 -8.26
N ASN A 322 4.85 -0.62 -9.26
CA ASN A 322 3.89 0.47 -9.44
C ASN A 322 2.85 0.56 -8.31
N ARG A 323 2.56 -0.56 -7.64
CA ARG A 323 1.62 -0.60 -6.49
C ARG A 323 2.29 -0.32 -5.15
N GLY A 324 3.62 -0.24 -5.14
CA GLY A 324 4.46 -0.25 -3.95
C GLY A 324 4.47 -1.66 -3.33
N TYR A 325 5.63 -2.33 -3.34
CA TYR A 325 5.82 -3.64 -2.73
C TYR A 325 5.19 -3.69 -1.34
N ARG A 326 4.35 -4.69 -1.10
CA ARG A 326 3.54 -4.75 0.11
C ARG A 326 4.17 -5.61 1.20
N ASP A 327 4.90 -6.66 0.82
CA ASP A 327 5.43 -7.64 1.76
C ASP A 327 6.59 -8.50 1.20
N ASP A 328 7.23 -9.26 2.09
CA ASP A 328 8.28 -10.23 1.75
C ASP A 328 7.75 -11.38 0.87
N TYR A 329 6.44 -11.68 0.94
CA TYR A 329 5.81 -12.74 0.16
C TYR A 329 5.85 -12.44 -1.35
N GLU A 330 5.57 -11.21 -1.76
CA GLU A 330 5.70 -10.77 -3.16
C GLU A 330 7.13 -10.95 -3.70
N LEU A 331 8.15 -10.74 -2.85
CA LEU A 331 9.56 -10.93 -3.23
C LEU A 331 9.91 -12.42 -3.36
N GLU A 332 9.46 -13.26 -2.43
CA GLU A 332 9.64 -14.71 -2.48
C GLU A 332 9.01 -15.30 -3.75
N LEU A 333 7.83 -14.80 -4.13
CA LEU A 333 7.13 -15.20 -5.35
C LEU A 333 7.94 -14.85 -6.62
N LEU A 334 8.45 -13.62 -6.72
CA LEU A 334 9.32 -13.21 -7.83
C LEU A 334 10.60 -14.05 -7.93
N LEU A 335 11.18 -14.42 -6.79
CA LEU A 335 12.34 -15.31 -6.75
C LEU A 335 11.99 -16.71 -7.26
N ALA A 336 10.85 -17.26 -6.84
CA ALA A 336 10.36 -18.55 -7.29
C ALA A 336 10.12 -18.57 -8.81
N ASP A 337 9.54 -17.50 -9.35
CA ASP A 337 9.35 -17.31 -10.79
C ASP A 337 10.68 -17.26 -11.56
N LEU A 338 11.65 -16.45 -11.09
CA LEU A 338 12.98 -16.38 -11.68
C LEU A 338 13.67 -17.74 -11.70
N MET A 339 13.57 -18.51 -10.61
CA MET A 339 14.12 -19.86 -10.53
C MET A 339 13.44 -20.81 -11.52
N ARG A 340 12.13 -20.69 -11.72
CA ARG A 340 11.37 -21.50 -12.68
C ARG A 340 11.81 -21.20 -14.11
N VAL A 341 11.82 -19.93 -14.51
CA VAL A 341 12.24 -19.49 -15.85
C VAL A 341 13.68 -19.90 -16.14
N ARG A 342 14.58 -19.75 -15.15
CA ARG A 342 15.98 -20.20 -15.28
C ARG A 342 16.06 -21.71 -15.52
N SER A 343 15.27 -22.50 -14.79
CA SER A 343 15.28 -23.96 -14.90
C SER A 343 14.74 -24.41 -16.27
N ALA A 344 13.67 -23.80 -16.75
CA ALA A 344 13.12 -24.05 -18.09
C ALA A 344 14.13 -23.70 -19.20
N SER A 345 14.81 -22.56 -19.10
CA SER A 345 15.86 -22.16 -20.05
C SER A 345 17.07 -23.12 -20.04
N ALA A 346 17.45 -23.64 -18.87
CA ALA A 346 18.51 -24.62 -18.76
C ALA A 346 18.14 -25.96 -19.42
N ALA A 347 16.91 -26.44 -19.22
CA ALA A 347 16.42 -27.66 -19.84
C ALA A 347 16.41 -27.58 -21.38
N GLY A 348 15.90 -26.48 -21.94
CA GLY A 348 15.88 -26.27 -23.39
C GLY A 348 17.28 -26.24 -24.02
N LYS A 349 18.29 -25.67 -23.34
CA LYS A 349 19.68 -25.68 -23.82
C LYS A 349 20.29 -27.07 -23.85
N VAL A 350 19.93 -27.95 -22.93
CA VAL A 350 20.42 -29.34 -22.92
C VAL A 350 19.81 -30.09 -24.09
N GLU A 351 18.51 -29.93 -24.35
CA GLU A 351 17.83 -30.58 -25.46
C GLU A 351 18.32 -30.09 -26.83
N ASP A 352 18.59 -28.78 -26.98
CA ASP A 352 19.22 -28.21 -28.19
C ASP A 352 20.64 -28.74 -28.42
N LEU A 353 21.43 -28.93 -27.35
CA LEU A 353 22.76 -29.50 -27.45
C LEU A 353 22.71 -31.00 -27.81
N GLU A 354 21.78 -31.75 -27.24
CA GLU A 354 21.57 -33.16 -27.57
C GLU A 354 21.03 -33.34 -28.99
N ASN A 355 20.13 -32.48 -29.45
CA ASN A 355 19.61 -32.51 -30.82
C ASN A 355 20.69 -32.10 -31.83
N ARG A 356 21.52 -31.10 -31.54
CA ARG A 356 22.70 -30.79 -32.39
C ARG A 356 23.70 -31.93 -32.43
N GLN A 357 23.94 -32.60 -31.30
CA GLN A 357 24.81 -33.79 -31.29
C GLN A 357 24.19 -34.97 -32.07
N ARG A 358 22.87 -35.14 -32.05
CA ARG A 358 22.18 -36.19 -32.85
C ARG A 358 22.15 -35.85 -34.33
N GLU A 359 21.95 -34.59 -34.71
CA GLU A 359 22.00 -34.13 -36.10
C GLU A 359 23.43 -34.21 -36.68
N ASP A 360 24.46 -33.89 -35.89
CA ASP A 360 25.87 -34.08 -36.31
C ASP A 360 26.22 -35.57 -36.51
N VAL A 361 25.54 -36.50 -35.81
CA VAL A 361 25.75 -37.95 -35.97
C VAL A 361 24.90 -38.55 -37.10
N GLN A 362 23.75 -37.95 -37.44
CA GLN A 362 22.85 -38.46 -38.50
C GLN A 362 23.05 -37.80 -39.88
N ASN A 363 23.64 -36.61 -39.95
CA ASN A 363 24.04 -35.96 -41.22
C ASN A 363 25.49 -36.28 -41.65
N GLU A 364 26.12 -37.31 -41.10
CA GLU A 364 27.17 -38.04 -41.82
C GLU A 364 26.53 -38.86 -42.95
N HIS A 365 25.91 -38.18 -43.92
CA HIS A 365 25.88 -38.73 -45.27
C HIS A 365 27.33 -38.98 -45.67
N PRO A 366 27.72 -40.21 -46.04
CA PRO A 366 29.06 -40.47 -46.53
C PRO A 366 29.24 -39.58 -47.74
N ARG A 367 30.06 -38.53 -47.61
CA ARG A 367 30.45 -37.71 -48.75
C ARG A 367 30.87 -38.71 -49.83
N PRO A 368 30.30 -38.63 -51.05
CA PRO A 368 30.65 -39.57 -52.10
C PRO A 368 32.17 -39.58 -52.21
N PRO A 369 32.81 -40.76 -52.22
CA PRO A 369 34.26 -40.83 -52.22
C PRO A 369 34.77 -40.01 -53.40
N LEU A 370 35.47 -38.90 -53.10
CA LEU A 370 36.05 -38.01 -54.11
C LEU A 370 36.76 -38.88 -55.14
N SER A 371 36.51 -38.67 -56.43
CA SER A 371 37.18 -39.42 -57.47
C SER A 371 38.70 -39.28 -57.34
N ALA A 372 39.47 -40.25 -57.83
CA ALA A 372 40.93 -40.20 -57.75
C ALA A 372 41.53 -38.91 -58.34
N ARG A 373 40.84 -38.32 -59.33
CA ARG A 373 41.20 -37.03 -59.95
C ARG A 373 40.93 -35.85 -59.03
N GLU A 374 39.78 -35.80 -58.36
CA GLU A 374 39.44 -34.72 -57.43
C GLU A 374 40.32 -34.75 -56.17
N ARG A 375 40.61 -35.94 -55.64
CA ARG A 375 41.57 -36.10 -54.54
C ARG A 375 42.94 -35.53 -54.89
N ARG A 376 43.41 -35.81 -56.11
CA ARG A 376 44.70 -35.30 -56.59
C ARG A 376 44.72 -33.77 -56.68
N VAL A 377 43.67 -33.15 -57.23
CA VAL A 377 43.56 -31.67 -57.31
C VAL A 377 43.54 -31.03 -55.91
N GLN A 378 42.84 -31.63 -54.94
CA GLN A 378 42.80 -31.13 -53.57
C GLN A 378 44.16 -31.28 -52.85
N ILE A 379 44.85 -32.40 -53.06
CA ILE A 379 46.21 -32.62 -52.55
C ILE A 379 47.19 -31.61 -53.18
N GLU A 380 47.09 -31.33 -54.48
CA GLU A 380 47.90 -30.31 -55.14
C GLU A 380 47.64 -28.92 -54.54
N ARG A 381 46.36 -28.57 -54.32
CA ARG A 381 45.96 -27.29 -53.74
C ARG A 381 46.49 -27.09 -52.33
N ILE A 382 46.43 -28.11 -51.46
CA ILE A 382 46.94 -27.98 -50.09
C ILE A 382 48.46 -27.87 -50.07
N LEU A 383 49.17 -28.64 -50.91
CA LEU A 383 50.64 -28.62 -50.98
C LEU A 383 51.18 -27.29 -51.52
N GLN A 384 50.39 -26.54 -52.27
CA GLN A 384 50.73 -25.17 -52.69
C GLN A 384 50.62 -24.13 -51.58
N THR A 385 49.91 -24.42 -50.48
CA THR A 385 49.82 -23.53 -49.31
C THR A 385 50.99 -23.71 -48.36
N GLU A 386 51.40 -22.64 -47.67
CA GLU A 386 52.46 -22.69 -46.65
C GLU A 386 52.14 -23.70 -45.53
N LYS A 387 50.88 -23.72 -45.08
CA LYS A 387 50.39 -24.67 -44.09
C LYS A 387 50.53 -26.12 -44.56
N GLY A 388 50.18 -26.41 -45.82
CA GLY A 388 50.30 -27.77 -46.35
C GLY A 388 51.74 -28.23 -46.58
N ARG A 389 52.68 -27.31 -46.86
CA ARG A 389 54.12 -27.64 -46.93
C ARG A 389 54.70 -28.06 -45.57
N ALA A 390 54.15 -27.51 -44.48
CA ALA A 390 54.54 -27.85 -43.10
C ALA A 390 53.88 -29.14 -42.56
N MET A 391 52.84 -29.66 -43.23
CA MET A 391 52.17 -30.89 -42.81
C MET A 391 52.96 -32.15 -43.19
N SER A 392 52.85 -33.20 -42.37
CA SER A 392 53.41 -34.51 -42.72
C SER A 392 52.61 -35.18 -43.84
N LEU A 393 53.28 -35.98 -44.68
CA LEU A 393 52.65 -36.70 -45.78
C LEU A 393 51.51 -37.63 -45.31
N ARG A 394 51.66 -38.22 -44.12
CA ARG A 394 50.64 -39.09 -43.52
C ARG A 394 49.40 -38.32 -43.08
N GLN A 395 49.54 -37.09 -42.59
CA GLN A 395 48.40 -36.23 -42.23
C GLN A 395 47.61 -35.85 -43.48
N ILE A 396 48.28 -35.42 -44.54
CA ILE A 396 47.63 -35.07 -45.82
C ILE A 396 46.95 -36.31 -46.42
N ALA A 397 47.63 -37.46 -46.42
CA ALA A 397 47.09 -38.74 -46.90
C ALA A 397 45.78 -39.13 -46.17
N ARG A 398 45.73 -38.95 -44.84
CA ARG A 398 44.55 -39.23 -44.02
C ARG A 398 43.40 -38.26 -44.30
N MET A 399 43.69 -36.97 -44.51
CA MET A 399 42.67 -35.95 -44.79
C MET A 399 41.94 -36.20 -46.11
N PHE A 400 42.63 -36.71 -47.13
CA PHE A 400 42.09 -36.85 -48.48
C PHE A 400 41.86 -38.31 -48.91
N GLY A 401 42.07 -39.29 -48.02
CA GLY A 401 41.88 -40.71 -48.34
C GLY A 401 42.83 -41.24 -49.42
N ALA A 402 44.10 -40.85 -49.36
CA ALA A 402 45.15 -41.28 -50.31
C ALA A 402 46.29 -42.01 -49.60
N SER A 403 47.17 -42.68 -50.36
CA SER A 403 48.40 -43.25 -49.79
C SER A 403 49.46 -42.16 -49.58
N PRO A 404 50.33 -42.23 -48.55
CA PRO A 404 51.45 -41.30 -48.38
C PRO A 404 52.38 -41.26 -49.60
N ALA A 405 52.53 -42.39 -50.32
CA ALA A 405 53.32 -42.46 -51.55
C ALA A 405 52.70 -41.62 -52.69
N THR A 406 51.36 -41.59 -52.78
CA THR A 406 50.63 -40.74 -53.74
C THR A 406 50.87 -39.25 -53.44
N VAL A 407 50.79 -38.85 -52.16
CA VAL A 407 51.06 -37.46 -51.75
C VAL A 407 52.51 -37.07 -52.05
N LEU A 408 53.47 -37.97 -51.79
CA LEU A 408 54.89 -37.75 -52.11
C LEU A 408 55.12 -37.57 -53.61
N SER A 409 54.52 -38.42 -54.45
CA SER A 409 54.64 -38.30 -55.91
C SER A 409 54.09 -36.97 -56.43
N ILE A 410 52.97 -36.51 -55.88
CA ILE A 410 52.38 -35.21 -56.25
C ILE A 410 53.28 -34.06 -55.79
N ARG A 411 53.81 -34.12 -54.56
CA ARG A 411 54.72 -33.11 -54.03
C ARG A 411 55.98 -32.98 -54.89
N ASN A 412 56.62 -34.10 -55.23
CA ASN A 412 57.82 -34.10 -56.06
C ASN A 412 57.53 -33.52 -57.46
N LYS A 413 56.35 -33.78 -58.04
CA LYS A 413 55.95 -33.19 -59.33
C LYS A 413 55.78 -31.68 -59.25
N ILE A 414 55.19 -31.16 -58.17
CA ILE A 414 55.05 -29.71 -57.95
C ILE A 414 56.44 -29.07 -57.80
N GLU A 415 57.34 -29.68 -57.01
CA GLU A 415 58.70 -29.19 -56.80
C GLU A 415 59.55 -29.22 -58.08
N GLN A 416 59.35 -30.22 -58.95
CA GLN A 416 60.03 -30.32 -60.26
C GLN A 416 59.43 -29.42 -61.35
N SER A 417 58.18 -28.97 -61.19
CA SER A 417 57.48 -28.10 -62.16
C SER A 417 57.53 -26.62 -61.77
N ALA A 418 58.17 -26.29 -60.64
CA ALA A 418 58.44 -24.92 -60.24
C ALA A 418 59.67 -24.41 -61.02
N PRO A 419 59.57 -23.32 -61.80
CA PRO A 419 60.67 -22.77 -62.59
C PRO A 419 61.81 -22.19 -61.74
#